data_AF-A0A965BB88-F1
#
_entry.id   AF-A0A965BB88-F1
#
_cell.length_a   1.000
_cell.length_b   1.000
_cell.length_c   1.000
_cell.angle_alpha   90.00
_cell.angle_beta   90.00
_cell.angle_gamma   90.00
#
_symmetry.space_group_name_H-M   'P 1'
#
loop_
_entity.id
_entity.type
_entity.pdbx_description
1 polymer ?
#
loop_
_entity_poly.entity_id
_entity_poly.type
_entity_poly.pdbx_seq_one_letter_code
_entity_poly.pdbx_strand_id
1 'polypeptide(L)'
;MFHGNFLYVQNKDDIMTGFAQPKLHTIGIVVKDMPRSIGFYRLLGLDIPEGDEQSPHVEYESSDGYSIGFDTEAAVMETGEHWRHPSGSARVNLQFQLETPHQVDEAFARVIDAGAGVYARHHGMRSGVNGSPA
;
A
#
# COMPACT_ATOMS: atom_id res chain seq x y z
N MET A 1 6.14 -27.43 -7.25
CA MET A 1 4.84 -26.82 -7.58
C MET A 1 4.57 -25.75 -6.52
N PHE A 2 4.76 -24.47 -6.87
CA PHE A 2 4.55 -23.35 -5.92
C PHE A 2 3.05 -23.05 -5.86
N HIS A 3 2.39 -23.36 -4.74
CA HIS A 3 0.99 -23.03 -4.51
C HIS A 3 0.91 -21.74 -3.69
N GLY A 4 0.17 -20.73 -4.17
CA GLY A 4 -0.17 -19.53 -3.40
C GLY A 4 0.61 -18.25 -3.72
N ASN A 5 1.52 -18.27 -4.70
CA ASN A 5 2.19 -17.06 -5.18
C ASN A 5 1.60 -16.65 -6.53
N PHE A 6 1.14 -15.40 -6.63
CA PHE A 6 0.79 -14.77 -7.89
C PHE A 6 2.01 -13.95 -8.34
N LEU A 7 2.44 -14.15 -9.58
CA LEU A 7 3.52 -13.36 -10.20
C LEU A 7 2.90 -12.55 -11.34
N TYR A 8 2.93 -11.23 -11.21
CA TYR A 8 2.60 -10.33 -12.30
C TYR A 8 3.89 -10.04 -13.09
N VAL A 9 3.94 -10.41 -14.37
CA VAL A 9 5.10 -10.16 -15.25
C VAL A 9 4.70 -9.12 -16.28
N GLN A 10 5.32 -7.94 -16.24
CA GLN A 10 5.19 -6.90 -17.26
C GLN A 10 6.42 -6.88 -18.16
N ASN A 11 6.22 -6.73 -19.47
CA ASN A 11 7.30 -6.53 -20.44
C ASN A 11 7.48 -5.03 -20.70
N LYS A 12 8.73 -4.54 -20.71
CA LYS A 12 9.08 -3.13 -20.94
C LYS A 12 9.73 -2.94 -22.32
N ASP A 13 9.13 -3.53 -23.35
CA ASP A 13 9.57 -3.59 -24.77
C ASP A 13 10.55 -4.71 -25.14
N ASP A 14 10.32 -5.30 -26.32
CA ASP A 14 11.04 -6.43 -26.92
C ASP A 14 12.56 -6.21 -27.00
N ILE A 15 13.34 -7.02 -26.27
CA ILE A 15 14.73 -7.32 -26.63
C ILE A 15 14.95 -8.84 -26.58
N MET A 16 15.21 -9.39 -27.77
CA MET A 16 15.68 -10.74 -28.00
C MET A 16 17.12 -10.92 -27.46
N THR A 17 17.30 -11.54 -26.28
CA THR A 17 18.40 -12.49 -25.97
C THR A 17 18.34 -13.02 -24.52
N GLY A 18 18.13 -14.33 -24.35
CA GLY A 18 18.36 -15.07 -23.09
C GLY A 18 17.22 -14.99 -22.05
N PHE A 19 17.11 -16.00 -21.18
CA PHE A 19 16.17 -15.98 -20.05
C PHE A 19 16.63 -14.88 -19.06
N ALA A 20 16.09 -13.67 -19.21
CA ALA A 20 16.38 -12.57 -18.31
C ALA A 20 15.80 -12.90 -16.92
N GLN A 21 16.59 -12.71 -15.87
CA GLN A 21 16.12 -12.90 -14.50
C GLN A 21 14.98 -11.90 -14.22
N PRO A 22 13.80 -12.34 -13.79
CA PRO A 22 12.71 -11.43 -13.47
C PRO A 22 13.12 -10.53 -12.30
N LYS A 23 12.86 -9.24 -12.45
CA LYS A 23 13.08 -8.24 -11.40
C LYS A 23 11.73 -7.86 -10.81
N LEU A 24 11.62 -7.87 -9.48
CA LEU A 24 10.47 -7.26 -8.82
C LEU A 24 10.45 -5.78 -9.20
N HIS A 25 9.34 -5.34 -9.77
CA HIS A 25 9.14 -3.95 -10.14
C HIS A 25 8.19 -3.30 -9.12
N THR A 26 6.94 -3.74 -9.12
CA THR A 26 5.85 -3.13 -8.36
C THR A 26 5.26 -4.10 -7.33
N ILE A 27 4.89 -3.57 -6.16
CA ILE A 27 4.00 -4.25 -5.21
C ILE A 27 2.57 -3.80 -5.47
N GLY A 28 1.69 -4.71 -5.91
CA GLY A 28 0.29 -4.40 -6.19
C GLY A 28 -0.61 -4.47 -4.95
N ILE A 29 -1.56 -3.54 -4.84
CA ILE A 29 -2.57 -3.46 -3.78
C ILE A 29 -3.94 -3.26 -4.42
N VAL A 30 -4.84 -4.22 -4.20
CA VAL A 30 -6.23 -4.07 -4.63
C VAL A 30 -7.00 -3.23 -3.61
N VAL A 31 -7.65 -2.17 -4.08
CA VAL A 31 -8.38 -1.21 -3.25
C VAL A 31 -9.87 -1.20 -3.59
N LYS A 32 -10.69 -1.07 -2.55
CA LYS A 32 -12.16 -0.98 -2.69
C LYS A 32 -12.62 0.43 -3.07
N ASP A 33 -11.92 1.45 -2.61
CA ASP A 33 -12.24 2.87 -2.80
C ASP A 33 -10.94 3.62 -3.08
N MET A 34 -10.69 3.92 -4.37
CA MET A 34 -9.44 4.51 -4.83
C MET A 34 -9.20 5.91 -4.21
N PRO A 35 -10.15 6.87 -4.25
CA PRO A 35 -9.98 8.15 -3.59
C PRO A 35 -9.64 8.06 -2.10
N ARG A 36 -10.33 7.19 -1.36
CA ARG A 36 -10.06 7.00 0.07
C ARG A 36 -8.67 6.39 0.30
N SER A 37 -8.28 5.39 -0.49
CA SER A 37 -6.98 4.75 -0.39
C SER A 37 -5.84 5.71 -0.72
N ILE A 38 -5.92 6.43 -1.84
CA ILE A 38 -4.90 7.40 -2.23
C ILE A 38 -4.81 8.54 -1.21
N GLY A 39 -5.94 9.02 -0.68
CA GLY A 39 -5.95 10.01 0.41
C GLY A 39 -5.18 9.52 1.65
N PHE A 40 -5.38 8.26 2.05
CA PHE A 40 -4.62 7.65 3.16
C PHE A 40 -3.10 7.61 2.88
N TYR A 41 -2.69 7.20 1.68
CA TYR A 41 -1.26 7.11 1.34
C TYR A 41 -0.60 8.49 1.17
N ARG A 42 -1.32 9.51 0.70
CA ARG A 42 -0.86 10.91 0.70
C ARG A 42 -0.56 11.42 2.12
N LEU A 43 -1.38 11.04 3.13
CA LEU A 43 -1.10 11.40 4.53
C LEU A 43 0.20 10.78 5.07
N LEU A 44 0.66 9.69 4.45
CA LEU A 44 1.92 9.01 4.77
C LEU A 44 3.09 9.46 3.88
N GLY A 45 2.88 10.42 2.98
CA GLY A 45 3.92 11.03 2.17
C GLY A 45 4.11 10.44 0.78
N LEU A 46 3.21 9.57 0.31
CA LEU A 46 3.21 9.16 -1.10
C LEU A 46 2.69 10.32 -1.96
N ASP A 47 3.60 10.95 -2.72
CA ASP A 47 3.31 12.09 -3.59
C ASP A 47 2.63 11.65 -4.89
N ILE A 48 1.36 11.25 -4.76
CA ILE A 48 0.52 10.82 -5.88
C ILE A 48 -0.23 12.05 -6.41
N PRO A 49 -0.10 12.43 -7.70
CA PRO A 49 -0.72 13.61 -8.29
C PRO A 49 -2.24 13.67 -8.09
N GLU A 50 -2.78 14.87 -7.83
CA GLU A 50 -4.24 15.08 -7.72
C GLU A 50 -4.96 14.67 -9.01
N GLY A 51 -6.07 13.95 -8.86
CA GLY A 51 -6.86 13.43 -9.97
C GLY A 51 -6.52 12.00 -10.37
N ASP A 52 -5.31 11.51 -10.07
CA ASP A 52 -4.93 10.12 -10.36
C ASP A 52 -5.85 9.13 -9.63
N GLU A 53 -6.37 9.50 -8.45
CA GLU A 53 -7.30 8.66 -7.69
C GLU A 53 -8.64 8.38 -8.40
N GLN A 54 -8.91 9.01 -9.54
CA GLN A 54 -10.07 8.74 -10.40
C GLN A 54 -9.81 7.60 -11.41
N SER A 55 -8.55 7.17 -11.54
CA SER A 55 -8.14 6.10 -12.44
C SER A 55 -8.46 4.71 -11.86
N PRO A 56 -8.83 3.71 -12.68
CA PRO A 56 -8.96 2.32 -12.24
C PRO A 56 -7.64 1.71 -11.76
N HIS A 57 -6.50 2.29 -12.16
CA HIS A 57 -5.14 1.91 -11.78
C HIS A 57 -4.29 3.17 -11.49
N VAL A 58 -3.58 3.18 -10.37
CA VAL A 58 -2.63 4.24 -10.00
C VAL A 58 -1.29 3.62 -9.68
N GLU A 59 -0.21 4.13 -10.27
CA GLU A 59 1.15 3.71 -9.95
C GLU A 59 1.85 4.82 -9.17
N TYR A 60 2.44 4.47 -8.04
CA TYR A 60 3.37 5.33 -7.31
C TYR A 60 4.79 4.81 -7.48
N GLU A 61 5.68 5.63 -8.02
CA GLU A 61 7.11 5.37 -8.10
C GLU A 61 7.85 6.18 -7.04
N SER A 62 8.56 5.51 -6.13
CA SER A 62 9.41 6.17 -5.14
C SER A 62 10.76 6.58 -5.74
N SER A 63 11.31 7.70 -5.26
CA SER A 63 12.71 8.08 -5.52
C SER A 63 13.73 7.04 -5.04
N ASP A 64 13.34 6.19 -4.09
CA ASP A 64 14.19 5.12 -3.53
C ASP A 64 14.13 3.82 -4.34
N GLY A 65 13.42 3.84 -5.48
CA GLY A 65 13.45 2.75 -6.47
C GLY A 65 12.49 1.59 -6.22
N TYR A 66 11.55 1.74 -5.27
CA TYR A 66 10.40 0.84 -5.15
C TYR A 66 9.16 1.47 -5.80
N SER A 67 8.22 0.65 -6.24
CA SER A 67 6.91 1.13 -6.71
C SER A 67 5.75 0.35 -6.10
N ILE A 68 4.61 1.04 -6.00
CA ILE A 68 3.35 0.49 -5.49
C ILE A 68 2.27 0.78 -6.52
N GLY A 69 1.60 -0.28 -6.98
CA GLY A 69 0.46 -0.19 -7.87
C GLY A 69 -0.83 -0.36 -7.07
N PHE A 70 -1.81 0.49 -7.34
CA PHE A 70 -3.14 0.41 -6.77
C PHE A 70 -4.13 0.07 -7.87
N ASP A 71 -4.87 -1.01 -7.71
CA ASP A 71 -5.89 -1.43 -8.66
C ASP A 71 -7.24 -1.45 -7.98
N THR A 72 -8.27 -0.92 -8.65
CA THR A 72 -9.64 -1.15 -8.20
C THR A 72 -10.02 -2.62 -8.34
N GLU A 73 -10.93 -3.11 -7.49
CA GLU A 73 -11.45 -4.48 -7.59
C GLU A 73 -12.04 -4.75 -8.99
N ALA A 74 -12.71 -3.76 -9.58
CA ALA A 74 -13.24 -3.83 -10.94
C ALA A 74 -12.15 -4.07 -11.98
N ALA A 75 -11.04 -3.31 -11.93
CA ALA A 75 -9.91 -3.46 -12.85
C ALA A 75 -9.30 -4.87 -12.77
N VAL A 76 -9.14 -5.41 -11.57
CA VAL A 76 -8.61 -6.77 -11.40
C VAL A 76 -9.58 -7.83 -11.89
N MET A 77 -10.89 -7.65 -11.71
CA MET A 77 -11.90 -8.59 -12.22
C MET A 77 -11.96 -8.62 -13.76
N GLU A 78 -11.69 -7.50 -14.43
CA GLU A 78 -11.70 -7.40 -15.90
C GLU A 78 -10.56 -8.17 -16.58
N THR A 79 -9.43 -8.38 -15.90
CA THR A 79 -8.29 -9.15 -16.44
C THR A 79 -8.57 -10.66 -16.57
N GLY A 80 -9.78 -11.11 -16.18
CA GLY A 80 -10.21 -12.50 -16.27
C GLY A 80 -9.72 -13.36 -15.10
N GLU A 81 -9.11 -12.77 -14.07
CA GLU A 81 -8.65 -13.48 -12.90
C GLU A 81 -9.81 -13.91 -11.99
N HIS A 82 -9.70 -15.09 -11.39
CA HIS A 82 -10.58 -15.59 -10.32
C HIS A 82 -10.36 -14.82 -9.00
N TRP A 83 -10.14 -13.51 -9.06
CA TRP A 83 -9.93 -12.71 -7.88
C TRP A 83 -11.17 -12.79 -6.99
N ARG A 84 -10.91 -13.05 -5.72
CA ARG A 84 -11.92 -13.11 -4.67
C ARG A 84 -11.39 -12.27 -3.53
N HIS A 85 -12.27 -11.48 -2.91
CA HIS A 85 -11.90 -10.72 -1.73
C HIS A 85 -11.19 -11.62 -0.70
N PRO A 86 -9.99 -11.24 -0.24
CA PRO A 86 -9.30 -11.99 0.80
C PRO A 86 -10.09 -11.90 2.12
N SER A 87 -10.00 -12.95 2.92
CA SER A 87 -10.55 -12.99 4.29
C SER A 87 -9.45 -13.36 5.29
N GLY A 88 -9.64 -12.95 6.54
CA GLY A 88 -8.65 -13.15 7.63
C GLY A 88 -7.61 -12.03 7.71
N SER A 89 -6.49 -12.31 8.38
CA SER A 89 -5.42 -11.32 8.59
C SER A 89 -4.69 -10.94 7.30
N ALA A 90 -4.18 -9.72 7.25
CA ALA A 90 -3.33 -9.26 6.15
C ALA A 90 -2.08 -10.15 6.01
N ARG A 91 -1.70 -10.46 4.77
CA ARG A 91 -0.51 -11.26 4.44
C ARG A 91 0.74 -10.42 4.14
N VAL A 92 0.56 -9.14 3.88
CA VAL A 92 1.61 -8.15 3.58
C VAL A 92 1.42 -6.97 4.52
N ASN A 93 2.53 -6.44 5.05
CA ASN A 93 2.55 -5.17 5.76
C ASN A 93 3.47 -4.20 5.01
N LEU A 94 3.06 -2.93 4.96
CA LEU A 94 3.91 -1.83 4.53
C LEU A 94 4.40 -1.11 5.78
N GLN A 95 5.69 -0.77 5.81
CA GLN A 95 6.32 -0.14 6.96
C GLN A 95 6.88 1.21 6.54
N PHE A 96 6.45 2.27 7.22
CA PHE A 96 6.89 3.64 7.00
C PHE A 96 7.85 4.01 8.13
N GLN A 97 9.06 4.42 7.76
CA GLN A 97 10.07 4.87 8.71
C GLN A 97 9.98 6.38 8.91
N LEU A 98 10.13 6.81 10.17
CA LEU A 98 10.28 8.21 10.55
C LEU A 98 11.48 8.33 11.49
N GLU A 99 12.13 9.48 11.48
CA GLU A 99 13.39 9.71 12.20
C GLU A 99 13.23 9.64 13.72
N THR A 100 12.05 9.97 14.24
CA THR A 100 11.82 10.10 15.68
C THR A 100 10.49 9.48 16.13
N PRO A 101 10.40 9.01 17.39
CA PRO A 101 9.14 8.54 17.96
C PRO A 101 8.01 9.58 17.92
N HIS A 102 8.31 10.87 18.12
CA HIS A 102 7.31 11.93 18.06
C HIS A 102 6.67 12.05 16.67
N GLN A 103 7.47 11.94 15.60
CA GLN A 103 6.92 11.94 14.24
C GLN A 103 6.04 10.71 13.99
N VAL A 104 6.36 9.56 14.59
CA VAL A 104 5.48 8.38 14.54
C VAL A 104 4.16 8.66 15.24
N ASP A 105 4.17 9.29 16.41
CA ASP A 105 2.95 9.69 17.13
C ASP A 105 2.10 10.66 16.29
N GLU A 106 2.72 11.67 15.66
CA GLU A 106 2.03 12.63 14.78
C GLU A 106 1.44 11.97 13.53
N ALA A 107 2.20 11.12 12.85
CA ALA A 107 1.73 10.40 11.67
C ALA A 107 0.57 9.46 12.03
N PHE A 108 0.68 8.77 13.18
CA PHE A 108 -0.38 7.93 13.71
C PHE A 108 -1.66 8.75 13.97
N ALA A 109 -1.56 9.88 14.67
CA ALA A 109 -2.71 10.74 14.93
C ALA A 109 -3.39 11.19 13.62
N ARG A 110 -2.62 11.66 12.64
CA ARG A 110 -3.14 12.09 11.33
C ARG A 110 -3.98 11.03 10.63
N VAL A 111 -3.49 9.78 10.56
CA VAL A 111 -4.23 8.71 9.87
C VAL A 111 -5.43 8.22 10.68
N ILE A 112 -5.37 8.24 12.01
CA ILE A 112 -6.51 7.90 12.87
C ILE A 112 -7.61 8.94 12.79
N ASP A 113 -7.28 10.23 12.78
CA ASP A 113 -8.24 11.32 12.61
C ASP A 113 -8.92 11.25 11.23
N ALA A 114 -8.21 10.72 10.22
CA ALA A 114 -8.76 10.41 8.89
C ALA A 114 -9.58 9.09 8.83
N GLY A 115 -9.74 8.39 9.95
CA GLY A 115 -10.58 7.20 10.07
C GLY A 115 -9.89 5.88 9.70
N ALA A 116 -8.56 5.78 9.81
CA ALA A 116 -7.84 4.52 9.66
C ALA A 116 -8.11 3.55 10.83
N GLY A 117 -8.13 2.24 10.53
CA GLY A 117 -8.22 1.19 11.55
C GLY A 117 -6.86 0.88 12.19
N VAL A 118 -6.87 0.41 13.45
CA VAL A 118 -5.67 0.00 14.17
C VAL A 118 -5.57 -1.53 14.18
N TYR A 119 -4.55 -2.10 13.55
CA TYR A 119 -4.30 -3.55 13.56
C TYR A 119 -3.63 -4.01 14.87
N ALA A 120 -2.60 -3.31 15.32
CA ALA A 120 -1.97 -3.47 16.63
C ALA A 120 -1.15 -2.22 16.95
N ARG A 121 -1.07 -1.82 18.23
CA ARG A 121 -0.06 -0.83 18.66
C ARG A 121 1.29 -1.54 18.70
N HIS A 122 2.30 -0.98 18.05
CA HIS A 122 3.66 -1.52 18.10
C HIS A 122 4.12 -1.67 19.56
N HIS A 123 4.65 -2.85 19.92
CA HIS A 123 5.16 -3.15 21.25
C HIS A 123 6.32 -2.18 21.56
N GLY A 124 6.04 -1.07 22.26
CA GLY A 124 7.04 -0.03 22.54
C GLY A 124 6.49 1.41 22.62
N MET A 125 5.30 1.68 22.08
CA MET A 125 4.62 2.97 22.29
C MET A 125 4.11 3.02 23.74
N ARG A 126 4.83 3.71 24.64
CA ARG A 126 4.43 3.86 26.05
C ARG A 126 3.06 4.54 26.12
N SER A 127 2.18 4.01 26.95
CA SER A 127 0.89 4.60 27.31
C SER A 127 1.10 5.99 27.94
N GLY A 128 1.05 7.03 27.12
CA GLY A 128 1.09 8.43 27.53
C GLY A 128 -0.29 9.08 27.51
N VAL A 129 -1.29 8.47 28.15
CA VAL A 129 -2.50 9.22 28.56
C VAL A 129 -2.64 9.01 30.06
N ASN A 130 -2.07 9.94 30.83
CA ASN A 130 -2.29 10.12 32.25
C ASN A 130 -2.60 11.61 32.50
N GLY A 131 -3.82 11.88 33.01
CA GLY A 131 -4.29 13.17 33.58
C GLY A 131 -5.44 13.83 32.79
N SER A 132 -6.75 13.56 33.04
CA SER A 132 -7.65 13.99 34.17
C SER A 132 -8.05 15.48 34.12
N PRO A 133 -9.31 15.89 34.45
CA PRO A 133 -9.86 15.73 35.81
C PRO A 133 -11.39 15.51 35.98
N ALA A 134 -11.74 15.12 37.21
CA ALA A 134 -13.03 15.18 37.93
C ALA A 134 -14.27 14.52 37.31
#